data_AF-A0A2S4KQN4-F1
#
_entry.id   AF-A0A2S4KQN4-F1
#
_cell.length_a   1.000
_cell.length_b   1.000
_cell.length_c   1.000
_cell.angle_alpha   90.00
_cell.angle_beta   90.00
_cell.angle_gamma   90.00
#
_symmetry.space_group_name_H-M   'P 1'
#
loop_
_entity.id
_entity.type
_entity.pdbx_description
1 polymer ?
#
loop_
_entity_poly.entity_id
_entity_poly.type
_entity_poly.pdbx_seq_one_letter_code
_entity_poly.pdbx_strand_id
1 'polypeptide(L)'
;MKAAVILSFVAAALAGAVEVRQNCGGDNCARQVTGTRDGLTAIESRKADCSSFMKTTVIPDATTTTVTVTVEAGAPSKFRRAAGLEYRAATTAPTAIPAYASSCQEGVKYSSACSCWGITAMTTTAPAPTKTATVTVTSDYCQDL
;
A
#
# COMPACT_ATOMS: atom_id res chain seq x y z
N MET A 1 -60.07 -40.94 4.86
CA MET A 1 -58.64 -40.82 4.52
C MET A 1 -58.38 -39.39 4.06
N LYS A 2 -57.71 -38.56 4.87
CA LYS A 2 -57.34 -37.19 4.49
C LYS A 2 -55.82 -37.12 4.57
N ALA A 3 -55.17 -37.13 3.40
CA ALA A 3 -53.73 -37.16 3.26
C ALA A 3 -53.13 -35.82 3.67
N ALA A 4 -52.12 -35.88 4.53
CA ALA A 4 -51.25 -34.75 4.85
C ALA A 4 -50.32 -34.51 3.66
N VAL A 5 -50.38 -33.34 3.05
CA VAL A 5 -49.39 -32.89 2.07
C VAL A 5 -48.42 -31.97 2.82
N ILE A 6 -47.27 -32.52 3.17
CA ILE A 6 -46.14 -31.81 3.77
C ILE A 6 -45.50 -30.99 2.63
N LEU A 7 -45.77 -29.68 2.58
CA LEU A 7 -45.09 -28.77 1.66
C LEU A 7 -43.66 -28.54 2.17
N SER A 8 -42.69 -29.01 1.40
CA SER A 8 -41.26 -28.81 1.62
C SER A 8 -40.89 -27.32 1.44
N PHE A 9 -40.38 -26.69 2.50
CA PHE A 9 -39.79 -25.35 2.44
C PHE A 9 -38.38 -25.45 1.86
N VAL A 10 -38.22 -25.20 0.56
CA VAL A 10 -36.91 -24.93 -0.03
C VAL A 10 -36.60 -23.45 0.21
N ALA A 11 -35.83 -23.17 1.27
CA ALA A 11 -35.28 -21.84 1.51
C ALA A 11 -34.14 -21.58 0.51
N ALA A 12 -34.43 -20.88 -0.59
CA ALA A 12 -33.40 -20.31 -1.44
C ALA A 12 -32.79 -19.09 -0.74
N ALA A 13 -31.66 -19.28 -0.06
CA ALA A 13 -30.85 -18.18 0.45
C ALA A 13 -30.12 -17.49 -0.71
N LEU A 14 -30.80 -16.58 -1.40
CA LEU A 14 -30.14 -15.55 -2.22
C LEU A 14 -29.61 -14.47 -1.27
N ALA A 15 -28.50 -14.76 -0.59
CA ALA A 15 -27.73 -13.73 0.09
C ALA A 15 -27.08 -12.83 -0.97
N GLY A 16 -27.43 -11.54 -0.92
CA GLY A 16 -27.30 -10.61 -2.03
C GLY A 16 -25.87 -10.35 -2.50
N ALA A 17 -25.70 -10.42 -3.81
CA ALA A 17 -24.85 -9.47 -4.50
C ALA A 17 -25.74 -8.31 -4.95
N VAL A 18 -26.03 -7.37 -4.06
CA VAL A 18 -26.32 -6.01 -4.51
C VAL A 18 -25.00 -5.50 -5.06
N GLU A 19 -24.71 -5.83 -6.31
CA GLU A 19 -23.76 -5.04 -7.08
C GLU A 19 -24.34 -3.64 -7.07
N VAL A 20 -23.73 -2.72 -6.31
CA VAL A 20 -23.85 -1.32 -6.62
C VAL A 20 -23.43 -1.24 -8.07
N ARG A 21 -24.40 -1.12 -8.98
CA ARG A 21 -24.13 -0.86 -10.38
C ARG A 21 -23.47 0.52 -10.38
N GLN A 22 -22.14 0.53 -10.26
CA GLN A 22 -21.34 1.72 -10.40
C GLN A 22 -21.74 2.27 -11.76
N ASN A 23 -22.36 3.45 -11.79
CA ASN A 23 -22.78 4.06 -13.04
C ASN A 23 -21.55 4.60 -13.75
N CYS A 24 -20.78 3.71 -14.36
CA CYS A 24 -19.44 3.93 -14.90
C CYS A 24 -19.39 4.78 -16.18
N GLY A 25 -20.51 5.41 -16.53
CA GLY A 25 -20.65 6.37 -17.63
C GLY A 25 -21.41 7.63 -17.24
N GLY A 26 -21.67 7.87 -15.94
CA GLY A 26 -22.48 9.00 -15.47
C GLY A 26 -21.82 10.38 -15.60
N ASP A 27 -20.48 10.43 -15.65
CA ASP A 27 -19.74 11.69 -15.64
C ASP A 27 -18.56 11.71 -16.63
N ASN A 28 -18.01 12.91 -16.86
CA ASN A 28 -16.91 13.12 -17.81
C ASN A 28 -15.58 12.50 -17.34
N CYS A 29 -15.36 12.37 -16.02
CA CYS A 29 -14.17 11.72 -15.48
C CYS A 29 -14.20 10.22 -15.82
N ALA A 30 -15.29 9.54 -15.48
CA ALA A 30 -15.54 8.15 -15.83
C ALA A 30 -15.41 7.92 -17.33
N ARG A 31 -15.98 8.79 -18.17
CA ARG A 31 -15.85 8.68 -19.64
C ARG A 31 -14.41 8.76 -20.15
N GLN A 32 -13.56 9.58 -19.54
CA GLN A 32 -12.14 9.66 -19.93
C GLN A 32 -11.33 8.45 -19.47
N VAL A 33 -11.69 7.84 -18.34
CA VAL A 33 -10.99 6.67 -17.78
C VAL A 33 -11.48 5.36 -18.40
N THR A 34 -12.80 5.21 -18.57
CA THR A 34 -13.45 3.95 -18.96
C THR A 34 -13.94 3.92 -20.40
N GLY A 35 -14.08 5.09 -21.05
CA GLY A 35 -14.68 5.20 -22.37
C GLY A 35 -13.89 4.47 -23.46
N THR A 36 -14.62 4.07 -24.51
CA THR A 36 -14.10 3.26 -25.63
C THR A 36 -14.05 4.01 -26.96
N ARG A 37 -14.30 5.34 -26.97
CA ARG A 37 -14.21 6.14 -28.20
C ARG A 37 -12.76 6.25 -28.69
N ASP A 38 -12.61 6.45 -29.99
CA ASP A 38 -11.32 6.72 -30.61
C ASP A 38 -10.68 8.02 -30.10
N GLY A 39 -9.35 8.09 -30.15
CA GLY A 39 -8.56 9.23 -29.69
C GLY A 39 -8.31 9.28 -28.17
N LEU A 40 -8.76 8.27 -27.42
CA LEU A 40 -8.40 8.11 -26.01
C LEU A 40 -7.08 7.35 -25.86
N THR A 41 -6.38 7.60 -24.76
CA THR A 41 -5.25 6.78 -24.31
C THR A 41 -5.68 5.31 -24.24
N ALA A 42 -4.80 4.39 -24.65
CA ALA A 42 -5.09 2.97 -24.69
C ALA A 42 -5.68 2.46 -23.37
N ILE A 43 -6.70 1.60 -23.45
CA ILE A 43 -7.39 1.01 -22.29
C ILE A 43 -6.37 0.40 -21.32
N GLU A 44 -5.40 -0.38 -21.81
CA GLU A 44 -4.41 -1.04 -20.96
C GLU A 44 -3.50 -0.06 -20.21
N SER A 45 -3.14 1.08 -20.82
CA SER A 45 -2.40 2.14 -20.13
C SER A 45 -3.22 2.75 -19.01
N ARG A 46 -4.49 3.08 -19.27
CA ARG A 46 -5.40 3.63 -18.25
C ARG A 46 -5.63 2.64 -17.10
N LYS A 47 -5.64 1.34 -17.40
CA LYS A 47 -5.75 0.21 -16.45
C LYS A 47 -4.54 0.18 -15.52
N ALA A 48 -3.35 0.33 -16.10
CA ALA A 48 -2.09 0.38 -15.38
C ALA A 48 -2.01 1.63 -14.49
N ASP A 49 -2.41 2.80 -15.00
CA ASP A 49 -2.45 4.04 -14.23
C ASP A 49 -3.41 3.92 -13.05
N CYS A 50 -4.61 3.36 -13.27
CA CYS A 50 -5.55 3.07 -12.20
C CYS A 50 -4.95 2.12 -11.15
N SER A 51 -4.29 1.05 -11.57
CA SER A 51 -3.65 0.10 -10.65
C SER A 51 -2.53 0.76 -9.84
N SER A 52 -1.77 1.66 -10.46
CA SER A 52 -0.73 2.44 -9.79
C SER A 52 -1.35 3.42 -8.79
N PHE A 53 -2.34 4.20 -9.20
CA PHE A 53 -3.00 5.21 -8.37
C PHE A 53 -3.66 4.61 -7.14
N MET A 54 -4.28 3.45 -7.29
CA MET A 54 -4.99 2.74 -6.21
C MET A 54 -4.03 2.04 -5.21
N LYS A 55 -2.70 2.09 -5.45
CA LYS A 55 -1.71 1.40 -4.62
C LYS A 55 -1.04 2.34 -3.62
N THR A 56 -1.33 2.13 -2.33
CA THR A 56 -0.63 2.77 -1.22
C THR A 56 0.56 1.91 -0.78
N THR A 57 1.71 2.54 -0.56
CA THR A 57 2.92 1.86 -0.04
C THR A 57 3.24 2.35 1.35
N VAL A 58 3.35 1.41 2.29
CA VAL A 58 3.75 1.65 3.68
C VAL A 58 5.16 1.15 3.89
N ILE A 59 6.05 2.03 4.35
CA ILE A 59 7.41 1.71 4.80
C ILE A 59 7.36 1.72 6.33
N PRO A 60 7.62 0.58 6.99
CA PRO A 60 7.60 0.50 8.45
C PRO A 60 8.86 1.14 9.07
N ASP A 61 8.86 1.30 10.40
CA ASP A 61 10.01 1.79 11.14
C ASP A 61 11.22 0.85 11.04
N ALA A 62 12.41 1.42 11.27
CA ALA A 62 13.62 0.63 11.25
C ALA A 62 13.73 -0.30 12.47
N THR A 63 14.17 -1.53 12.23
CA THR A 63 14.61 -2.44 13.29
C THR A 63 16.02 -2.04 13.74
N THR A 64 16.25 -1.90 15.05
CA THR A 64 17.60 -1.62 15.57
C THR A 64 18.32 -2.91 15.92
N THR A 65 19.50 -3.11 15.33
CA THR A 65 20.44 -4.19 15.66
C THR A 65 21.62 -3.63 16.41
N THR A 66 21.84 -4.10 17.63
CA THR A 66 22.98 -3.69 18.46
C THR A 66 24.17 -4.60 18.21
N VAL A 67 25.32 -4.01 17.90
CA VAL A 67 26.61 -4.69 17.74
C VAL A 67 27.53 -4.22 18.86
N THR A 68 27.93 -5.16 19.71
CA THR A 68 28.91 -4.90 20.77
C THR A 68 30.32 -5.09 20.20
N VAL A 69 31.16 -4.07 20.37
CA VAL A 69 32.58 -4.11 19.98
C VAL A 69 33.41 -3.89 21.24
N THR A 70 34.24 -4.87 21.57
CA THR A 70 35.24 -4.72 22.63
C THR A 70 36.45 -4.01 22.03
N VAL A 71 36.87 -2.90 22.64
CA VAL A 71 38.09 -2.18 22.25
C VAL A 71 39.07 -2.14 23.40
N GLU A 72 40.34 -2.21 23.06
CA GLU A 72 41.45 -2.03 24.00
C GLU A 72 41.58 -0.55 24.37
N ALA A 73 41.94 -0.28 25.63
CA ALA A 73 42.10 1.08 26.14
C ALA A 73 43.09 1.88 25.28
N GLY A 74 42.61 2.92 24.59
CA GLY A 74 43.42 3.79 23.73
C GLY A 74 43.06 3.80 22.24
N ALA A 75 42.15 2.95 21.78
CA ALA A 75 41.69 2.96 20.38
C ALA A 75 40.69 4.11 20.11
N PRO A 76 40.89 4.97 19.08
CA PRO A 76 39.95 6.05 18.77
C PRO A 76 38.63 5.51 18.18
N SER A 77 37.49 5.90 18.76
CA SER A 77 36.17 5.52 18.28
C SER A 77 35.83 6.26 16.98
N LYS A 78 35.75 5.54 15.85
CA LYS A 78 35.30 6.09 14.57
C LYS A 78 33.77 6.01 14.48
N PHE A 79 33.09 7.10 14.78
CA PHE A 79 31.64 7.20 14.56
C PHE A 79 31.35 7.06 13.05
N ARG A 80 30.64 6.00 12.65
CA ARG A 80 30.20 5.90 11.26
C ARG A 80 29.02 6.85 11.06
N ARG A 81 29.04 7.65 9.97
CA ARG A 81 27.97 8.61 9.62
C ARG A 81 26.54 8.02 9.64
N ALA A 82 26.40 6.70 9.43
CA ALA A 82 25.11 6.01 9.49
C ALA A 82 24.51 5.88 10.91
N ALA A 83 25.29 6.02 11.98
CA ALA A 83 24.82 5.87 13.36
C ALA A 83 23.87 7.02 13.79
N GLY A 84 23.90 8.16 13.09
CA GLY A 84 23.04 9.32 13.36
C GLY A 84 21.82 9.47 12.44
N LEU A 85 21.58 8.57 11.49
CA LEU A 85 20.40 8.63 10.63
C LEU A 85 19.18 8.08 11.38
N GLU A 86 18.15 8.91 11.49
CA GLU A 86 16.84 8.51 11.96
C GLU A 86 16.00 8.02 10.78
N TYR A 87 15.64 6.73 10.81
CA TYR A 87 14.64 6.16 9.92
C TYR A 87 13.29 6.26 10.60
N ARG A 88 12.31 6.83 9.89
CA ARG A 88 10.92 6.92 10.33
C ARG A 88 10.04 6.18 9.35
N ALA A 89 8.95 5.59 9.84
CA ALA A 89 7.90 5.07 8.99
C ALA A 89 7.41 6.15 8.02
N ALA A 90 7.09 5.73 6.80
CA ALA A 90 6.60 6.61 5.76
C ALA A 90 5.50 5.89 4.98
N THR A 91 4.39 6.58 4.74
CA THR A 91 3.30 6.09 3.90
C THR A 91 3.18 6.98 2.68
N THR A 92 3.19 6.39 1.50
CA THR A 92 3.04 7.11 0.22
C THR A 92 1.81 6.59 -0.50
N ALA A 93 0.85 7.49 -0.73
CA ALA A 93 -0.32 7.25 -1.57
C ALA A 93 -0.22 8.17 -2.79
N PRO A 94 -0.37 7.64 -4.02
CA PRO A 94 -0.40 8.47 -5.22
C PRO A 94 -1.59 9.44 -5.21
N THR A 95 -1.34 10.69 -5.57
CA THR A 95 -2.38 11.74 -5.67
C THR A 95 -2.42 12.39 -7.05
N ALA A 96 -1.42 12.14 -7.89
CA ALA A 96 -1.32 12.71 -9.22
C ALA A 96 -2.32 12.05 -10.18
N ILE A 97 -3.23 12.85 -10.72
CA ILE A 97 -4.19 12.42 -11.73
C ILE A 97 -3.52 12.52 -13.11
N PRO A 98 -3.57 11.46 -13.94
CA PRO A 98 -3.00 11.53 -15.28
C PRO A 98 -3.64 12.60 -16.15
N ALA A 99 -2.86 13.22 -17.04
CA ALA A 99 -3.31 14.35 -17.85
C ALA A 99 -4.53 14.04 -18.75
N TYR A 100 -4.68 12.81 -19.24
CA TYR A 100 -5.85 12.40 -20.04
C TYR A 100 -7.15 12.38 -19.23
N ALA A 101 -7.04 12.32 -17.90
CA ALA A 101 -8.17 12.29 -16.97
C ALA A 101 -8.45 13.68 -16.38
N SER A 102 -8.20 14.75 -17.15
CA SER A 102 -8.38 16.15 -16.74
C SER A 102 -9.76 16.53 -16.15
N SER A 103 -10.82 15.80 -16.51
CA SER A 103 -12.17 15.97 -15.96
C SER A 103 -12.32 15.42 -14.54
N CYS A 104 -11.38 14.59 -14.10
CA CYS A 104 -11.25 14.15 -12.72
C CYS A 104 -10.53 15.26 -11.94
N GLN A 105 -11.31 16.22 -11.43
CA GLN A 105 -10.78 17.37 -10.68
C GLN A 105 -10.19 16.97 -9.31
N GLU A 106 -10.50 15.78 -8.83
CA GLU A 106 -10.11 15.27 -7.52
C GLU A 106 -9.74 13.78 -7.61
N GLY A 107 -8.78 13.37 -6.79
CA GLY A 107 -8.32 11.97 -6.75
C GLY A 107 -9.43 10.98 -6.41
N VAL A 108 -10.42 11.40 -5.60
CA VAL A 108 -11.59 10.59 -5.27
C VAL A 108 -12.41 10.24 -6.52
N LYS A 109 -12.62 11.20 -7.44
CA LYS A 109 -13.32 10.94 -8.70
C LYS A 109 -12.53 9.99 -9.58
N TYR A 110 -11.21 10.16 -9.65
CA TYR A 110 -10.35 9.25 -10.40
C TYR A 110 -10.39 7.82 -9.82
N SER A 111 -10.31 7.67 -8.49
CA SER A 111 -10.41 6.37 -7.81
C SER A 111 -11.76 5.67 -8.02
N SER A 112 -12.86 6.44 -8.06
CA SER A 112 -14.20 5.92 -8.38
C SER A 112 -14.27 5.42 -9.81
N ALA A 113 -13.69 6.16 -10.76
CA ALA A 113 -13.59 5.73 -12.15
C ALA A 113 -12.68 4.50 -12.34
N CYS A 114 -11.65 4.32 -11.51
CA CYS A 114 -10.86 3.09 -11.49
C CYS A 114 -11.63 1.88 -10.92
N SER A 115 -12.46 2.12 -9.91
CA SER A 115 -13.33 1.10 -9.30
C SER A 115 -14.33 0.53 -10.30
N CYS A 116 -14.71 1.31 -11.33
CA CYS A 116 -15.52 0.84 -12.45
C CYS A 116 -14.90 -0.30 -13.27
N TRP A 117 -13.59 -0.47 -13.20
CA TRP A 117 -12.88 -1.58 -13.82
C TRP A 117 -12.64 -2.75 -12.87
N GLY A 118 -13.21 -2.68 -11.66
CA GLY A 118 -12.95 -3.63 -10.57
C GLY A 118 -11.60 -3.42 -9.90
N ILE A 119 -10.86 -2.35 -10.23
CA ILE A 119 -9.57 -2.03 -9.61
C ILE A 119 -9.85 -1.33 -8.29
N THR A 120 -9.61 -2.02 -7.18
CA THR A 120 -9.85 -1.53 -5.83
C THR A 120 -8.57 -1.05 -5.16
N ALA A 121 -8.72 -0.29 -4.07
CA ALA A 121 -7.59 0.22 -3.31
C ALA A 121 -6.78 -0.95 -2.72
N MET A 122 -5.45 -0.87 -2.85
CA MET A 122 -4.52 -1.86 -2.35
C MET A 122 -3.46 -1.19 -1.50
N THR A 123 -3.15 -1.79 -0.34
CA THR A 123 -2.02 -1.39 0.49
C THR A 123 -0.93 -2.45 0.40
N THR A 124 0.31 -2.02 0.18
CA THR A 124 1.48 -2.88 0.23
C THR A 124 2.46 -2.39 1.30
N THR A 125 3.11 -3.32 1.97
CA THR A 125 4.15 -3.02 2.95
C THR A 125 5.50 -3.32 2.34
N ALA A 126 6.36 -2.31 2.27
CA ALA A 126 7.75 -2.43 1.84
C ALA A 126 8.62 -3.08 2.96
N PRO A 127 9.81 -3.60 2.62
CA PRO A 127 10.72 -4.16 3.62
C PRO A 127 11.07 -3.14 4.71
N ALA A 128 11.17 -3.61 5.96
CA ALA A 128 11.62 -2.78 7.06
C ALA A 128 13.12 -2.47 6.93
N PRO A 129 13.54 -1.20 7.10
CA PRO A 129 14.95 -0.86 7.15
C PRO A 129 15.60 -1.41 8.42
N THR A 130 16.92 -1.64 8.38
CA THR A 130 17.71 -2.06 9.55
C THR A 130 18.69 -0.97 9.94
N LYS A 131 18.65 -0.55 11.20
CA LYS A 131 19.58 0.39 11.82
C LYS A 131 20.60 -0.38 12.65
N THR A 132 21.89 -0.16 12.43
CA THR A 132 22.95 -0.75 13.27
C THR A 132 23.38 0.24 14.34
N ALA A 133 23.24 -0.13 15.61
CA ALA A 133 23.77 0.59 16.75
C ALA A 133 25.06 -0.10 17.21
N THR A 134 26.17 0.64 17.32
CA THR A 134 27.44 0.09 17.83
C THR A 134 27.61 0.50 19.29
N VAL A 135 27.72 -0.49 20.17
CA VAL A 135 28.04 -0.30 21.59
C VAL A 135 29.50 -0.66 21.78
N THR A 136 30.28 0.27 22.32
CA THR A 136 31.71 0.06 22.59
C THR A 136 31.89 -0.32 24.05
N VAL A 137 32.58 -1.44 24.31
CA VAL A 137 32.95 -1.89 25.66
C VAL A 137 34.46 -1.80 25.78
N THR A 138 34.96 -1.06 26.76
CA THR A 138 36.39 -1.02 27.08
C THR A 138 36.70 -2.14 28.07
N SER A 139 37.61 -3.06 27.74
CA SER A 139 38.10 -4.02 28.71
C SER A 139 39.36 -3.47 29.38
N ASP A 140 39.22 -3.01 30.61
CA ASP A 140 40.37 -2.78 31.49
C ASP A 140 40.78 -4.14 32.05
N TYR A 141 41.78 -4.78 31.46
CA TYR A 141 42.42 -5.93 32.08
C TYR A 141 43.13 -5.42 33.34
N CYS A 142 42.48 -5.55 34.51
CA CYS A 142 43.19 -5.49 35.78
C CYS A 142 44.16 -6.68 35.80
N GLN A 143 45.43 -6.43 35.50
CA GLN A 143 46.50 -7.38 35.81
C GLN A 143 46.60 -7.39 37.35
N ASP A 144 46.08 -8.44 37.99
CA ASP A 144 46.35 -8.71 39.41
C ASP A 144 47.88 -8.79 39.59
N LEU A 145 48.44 -7.84 40.36
CA LEU A 145 49.87 -7.67 40.62
C LEU A 145 50.13 -7.69 42.12
#